data_AF-A0A1T4XEK3-F1
#
_entry.id   AF-A0A1T4XEK3-F1
#
_cell.length_a   1.000
_cell.length_b   1.000
_cell.length_c   1.000
_cell.angle_alpha   90.00
_cell.angle_beta   90.00
_cell.angle_gamma   90.00
#
_symmetry.space_group_name_H-M   'P 1'
#
loop_
_entity.id
_entity.type
_entity.pdbx_description
1 polymer ?
#
loop_
_entity_poly.entity_id
_entity_poly.type
_entity_poly.pdbx_seq_one_letter_code
_entity_poly.pdbx_strand_id
1 'polypeptide(L)'
;MVFVTGPLCSGKRTFAQKLGGRQVYDVQDLAADAADLNRLADELADYDVVTAAEVGGGVVPIDPAARAAREAAGRLACLLAARADCVVQMFCGLPTILKGELPKC
;
A
#
# COMPACT_ATOMS: atom_id res chain seq x y z
N MET A 1 -0.04 -10.59 6.98
CA MET A 1 -0.61 -9.40 6.32
C MET A 1 -0.65 -9.57 4.79
N VAL A 2 -1.77 -9.22 4.16
CA VAL A 2 -1.89 -9.00 2.70
C VAL A 2 -1.72 -7.52 2.38
N PHE A 3 -0.77 -7.17 1.51
CA PHE A 3 -0.57 -5.81 1.04
C PHE A 3 -1.16 -5.63 -0.36
N VAL A 4 -2.13 -4.73 -0.51
CA VAL A 4 -2.80 -4.45 -1.79
C VAL A 4 -2.43 -3.05 -2.26
N THR A 5 -1.69 -2.97 -3.36
CA THR A 5 -1.23 -1.72 -3.94
C THR A 5 -1.83 -1.48 -5.33
N GLY A 6 -1.68 -0.27 -5.86
CA GLY A 6 -2.09 0.09 -7.22
C GLY A 6 -2.59 1.53 -7.33
N PRO A 7 -2.86 2.02 -8.55
CA PRO A 7 -3.29 3.40 -8.79
C PRO A 7 -4.58 3.79 -8.03
N LEU A 8 -4.84 5.09 -7.92
CA LEU A 8 -6.14 5.59 -7.44
C LEU A 8 -7.28 4.99 -8.28
N CYS A 9 -8.40 4.68 -7.63
CA CYS A 9 -9.57 4.07 -8.25
C CYS A 9 -9.34 2.68 -8.92
N SER A 10 -8.27 1.95 -8.60
CA SER A 10 -7.98 0.64 -9.19
C SER A 10 -8.84 -0.53 -8.71
N GLY A 11 -9.75 -0.31 -7.76
CA GLY A 11 -10.57 -1.35 -7.13
C GLY A 11 -9.93 -2.02 -5.90
N LYS A 12 -8.76 -1.55 -5.44
CA LYS A 12 -8.04 -2.12 -4.29
C LYS A 12 -8.84 -2.23 -2.99
N ARG A 13 -9.68 -1.24 -2.66
CA ARG A 13 -10.54 -1.30 -1.46
C ARG A 13 -11.64 -2.36 -1.59
N THR A 14 -12.32 -2.41 -2.74
CA THR A 14 -13.35 -3.43 -3.02
C THR A 14 -12.77 -4.84 -3.02
N PHE A 15 -11.55 -5.01 -3.52
CA PHE A 15 -10.82 -6.28 -3.44
C PHE A 15 -10.47 -6.65 -1.99
N ALA A 16 -9.86 -5.72 -1.24
CA ALA A 16 -9.46 -5.92 0.15
C ALA A 16 -10.63 -6.33 1.06
N GLN A 17 -11.81 -5.70 0.89
CA GLN A 17 -13.01 -6.02 1.67
C GLN A 17 -13.42 -7.50 1.62
N LYS A 18 -13.12 -8.20 0.51
CA LYS A 18 -13.46 -9.62 0.35
C LYS A 18 -12.61 -10.54 1.24
N LEU A 19 -11.46 -10.06 1.71
CA LEU A 19 -10.51 -10.84 2.50
C LEU A 19 -10.84 -10.85 4.01
N GLY A 20 -11.75 -9.99 4.48
CA GLY A 20 -12.10 -9.91 5.90
C GLY A 20 -10.96 -9.40 6.81
N GLY A 21 -11.06 -9.67 8.11
CA GLY A 21 -10.04 -9.27 9.09
C GLY A 21 -9.98 -7.77 9.40
N ARG A 22 -8.98 -7.37 10.18
CA ARG A 22 -8.67 -5.98 10.51
C ARG A 22 -7.96 -5.33 9.33
N GLN A 23 -8.60 -4.32 8.73
CA GLN A 23 -8.09 -3.66 7.53
C GLN A 23 -7.77 -2.18 7.76
N VAL A 24 -6.80 -1.67 7.01
CA VAL A 24 -6.47 -0.25 6.93
C VAL A 24 -6.24 0.15 5.47
N TYR A 25 -6.67 1.35 5.11
CA TYR A 25 -6.70 1.83 3.74
C TYR A 25 -5.89 3.11 3.56
N ASP A 26 -5.42 3.31 2.33
CA ASP A 26 -4.81 4.54 1.86
C ASP A 26 -3.62 4.99 2.73
N VAL A 27 -2.80 4.03 3.17
CA VAL A 27 -1.70 4.27 4.12
C VAL A 27 -0.55 5.10 3.55
N GLN A 28 -0.53 5.34 2.23
CA GLN A 28 0.44 6.23 1.62
C GLN A 28 0.36 7.66 2.17
N ASP A 29 -0.83 8.09 2.61
CA ASP A 29 -1.04 9.45 3.13
C ASP A 29 -0.40 9.61 4.53
N LEU A 30 -0.17 8.51 5.25
CA LEU A 30 0.50 8.50 6.55
C LEU A 30 2.02 8.68 6.42
N ALA A 31 2.59 8.44 5.24
CA ALA A 31 4.03 8.43 5.03
C ALA A 31 4.66 9.83 5.08
N ALA A 32 3.91 10.88 4.76
CA ALA A 32 4.43 12.25 4.65
C ALA A 32 4.89 12.81 6.00
N ASP A 33 4.14 12.52 7.07
CA ASP A 33 4.38 13.04 8.42
C ASP A 33 5.09 12.02 9.33
N ALA A 34 5.45 10.86 8.79
CA ALA A 34 6.08 9.79 9.55
C ALA A 34 7.53 10.14 9.88
N ALA A 35 7.84 10.26 11.18
CA ALA A 35 9.21 10.45 11.65
C ALA A 35 10.10 9.22 11.38
N ASP A 36 9.52 8.01 11.37
CA ASP A 36 10.19 6.76 11.04
C ASP A 36 9.26 5.83 10.25
N LEU A 37 9.61 5.60 8.98
CA LEU A 37 8.85 4.74 8.09
C LEU A 37 8.96 3.25 8.43
N ASN A 38 10.04 2.80 9.07
CA ASN A 38 10.15 1.41 9.50
C ASN A 38 9.17 1.13 10.61
N ARG A 39 9.14 2.00 11.63
CA ARG A 39 8.19 1.91 12.72
C ARG A 39 6.75 1.96 12.22
N LEU A 40 6.42 2.88 11.32
CA LEU A 40 5.09 2.94 10.70
C LEU A 40 4.75 1.65 9.96
N ALA A 41 5.71 1.10 9.20
CA ALA A 41 5.50 -0.16 8.48
C ALA A 41 5.30 -1.36 9.42
N ASP A 42 5.98 -1.39 10.57
CA ASP A 42 5.79 -2.41 11.60
C ASP A 42 4.38 -2.29 12.22
N GLU A 43 3.95 -1.08 12.59
CA GLU A 43 2.61 -0.82 13.15
C GLU A 43 1.49 -1.17 12.15
N LEU A 44 1.70 -0.90 10.86
CA LEU A 44 0.75 -1.27 9.81
C LEU A 44 0.75 -2.77 9.52
N ALA A 45 1.86 -3.49 9.76
CA ALA A 45 1.97 -4.93 9.53
C ALA A 45 1.12 -5.76 10.50
N ASP A 46 0.67 -5.19 11.61
CA ASP A 46 -0.27 -5.80 12.56
C ASP A 46 -1.71 -5.91 11.99
N TYR A 47 -1.99 -5.28 10.85
CA TYR A 47 -3.28 -5.43 10.15
C TYR A 47 -3.28 -6.67 9.25
N ASP A 48 -4.45 -7.28 9.10
CA ASP A 48 -4.62 -8.44 8.21
C ASP A 48 -4.49 -8.00 6.74
N VAL A 49 -5.04 -6.83 6.40
CA VAL A 49 -5.00 -6.26 5.05
C VAL A 49 -4.66 -4.78 5.09
N VAL A 50 -3.66 -4.39 4.30
CA VAL A 50 -3.21 -3.01 4.16
C VAL A 50 -3.31 -2.58 2.70
N THR A 51 -3.88 -1.40 2.43
CA THR A 51 -3.90 -0.84 1.07
C THR A 51 -3.13 0.46 0.96
N ALA A 52 -2.42 0.62 -0.16
CA ALA A 52 -1.72 1.87 -0.51
C ALA A 52 -1.93 2.23 -1.99
N ALA A 53 -2.02 3.53 -2.29
CA ALA A 53 -2.00 4.02 -3.65
C ALA A 53 -0.57 4.17 -4.18
N GLU A 54 -0.33 3.73 -5.42
CA GLU A 54 0.92 3.99 -6.13
C GLU A 54 0.93 5.45 -6.64
N VAL A 55 1.62 6.34 -5.93
CA VAL A 55 1.77 7.76 -6.30
C VAL A 55 3.04 8.04 -7.12
N GLY A 56 3.86 7.01 -7.34
CA GLY A 56 5.15 7.09 -8.02
C GLY A 56 5.11 7.05 -9.55
N GLY A 57 3.96 6.74 -10.17
CA GLY A 57 3.85 6.55 -11.63
C GLY A 57 3.54 7.82 -12.43
N GLY A 58 3.23 8.94 -11.78
CA GLY A 58 2.82 10.20 -12.42
C GLY A 58 3.94 11.23 -12.61
N VAL A 59 3.57 12.43 -13.04
CA VAL A 59 4.46 13.59 -13.15
C VAL A 59 5.04 13.99 -11.79
N VAL A 60 6.32 14.39 -11.76
CA VAL A 60 6.99 14.83 -10.54
C VAL A 60 6.43 16.20 -10.10
N PRO A 61 5.97 16.36 -8.85
CA PRO A 61 5.45 17.64 -8.36
C PRO A 61 6.51 18.74 -8.32
N ILE A 62 6.10 19.97 -8.61
CA ILE A 62 6.95 21.16 -8.46
C ILE A 62 7.22 21.47 -6.99
N ASP A 63 6.19 21.33 -6.15
CA ASP A 63 6.28 21.54 -4.71
C ASP A 63 7.22 20.49 -4.07
N PRO A 64 8.29 20.93 -3.38
CA PRO A 64 9.21 20.02 -2.68
C PRO A 64 8.53 19.13 -1.65
N ALA A 65 7.52 19.62 -0.92
CA ALA A 65 6.84 18.85 0.10
C ALA A 65 6.03 17.70 -0.53
N ALA A 66 5.26 17.99 -1.58
CA ALA A 66 4.57 16.95 -2.36
C ALA A 66 5.53 15.91 -2.97
N ARG A 67 6.73 16.33 -3.40
CA ARG A 67 7.75 15.40 -3.91
C ARG A 67 8.29 14.48 -2.82
N ALA A 68 8.59 15.03 -1.65
CA ALA A 68 9.05 14.26 -0.49
C ALA A 68 7.98 13.27 -0.01
N ALA A 69 6.71 13.69 0.04
CA ALA A 69 5.57 12.83 0.38
C ALA A 69 5.43 11.66 -0.61
N ARG A 70 5.54 11.93 -1.93
CA ARG A 70 5.54 10.89 -2.96
C ARG A 70 6.66 9.86 -2.75
N GLU A 71 7.86 10.31 -2.46
CA GLU A 71 8.97 9.38 -2.20
C GLU A 71 8.79 8.59 -0.91
N ALA A 72 8.30 9.22 0.17
CA ALA A 72 8.02 8.57 1.44
C ALA A 72 6.95 7.48 1.27
N ALA A 73 5.88 7.76 0.53
CA ALA A 73 4.86 6.79 0.15
C ALA A 73 5.44 5.58 -0.61
N GLY A 74 6.32 5.82 -1.58
CA GLY A 74 7.01 4.75 -2.31
C GLY A 74 7.89 3.90 -1.41
N ARG A 75 8.68 4.53 -0.53
CA ARG A 75 9.51 3.84 0.47
C ARG A 75 8.66 3.01 1.44
N LEU A 76 7.55 3.56 1.93
CA LEU A 76 6.60 2.83 2.77
C LEU A 76 6.03 1.61 2.05
N ALA A 77 5.64 1.74 0.78
CA ALA A 77 5.13 0.62 -0.01
C ALA A 77 6.16 -0.52 -0.15
N CYS A 78 7.44 -0.19 -0.36
CA CYS A 78 8.52 -1.19 -0.36
C CYS A 78 8.65 -1.89 1.00
N LEU A 79 8.59 -1.14 2.10
CA LEU A 79 8.68 -1.68 3.46
C LEU A 79 7.51 -2.60 3.80
N LEU A 80 6.30 -2.23 3.39
CA LEU A 80 5.10 -3.05 3.54
C LEU A 80 5.17 -4.31 2.69
N ALA A 81 5.57 -4.21 1.42
CA ALA A 81 5.74 -5.37 0.55
C ALA A 81 6.79 -6.37 1.06
N ALA A 82 7.86 -5.89 1.70
CA ALA A 82 8.86 -6.73 2.34
C ALA A 82 8.26 -7.53 3.50
N ARG A 83 7.41 -6.91 4.32
CA ARG A 83 6.74 -7.51 5.50
C ARG A 83 5.51 -8.35 5.15
N ALA A 84 4.88 -8.10 4.02
CA ALA A 84 3.65 -8.80 3.61
C ALA A 84 3.92 -10.27 3.27
N ASP A 85 3.01 -11.16 3.66
CA ASP A 85 3.01 -12.56 3.21
C ASP A 85 2.59 -12.65 1.74
N CYS A 86 1.62 -11.80 1.35
CA CYS A 86 1.11 -11.68 -0.01
C CYS A 86 1.08 -10.21 -0.45
N VAL A 87 1.54 -9.94 -1.68
CA VAL A 87 1.45 -8.62 -2.32
C VAL A 87 0.60 -8.72 -3.57
N VAL A 88 -0.45 -7.90 -3.63
CA VAL A 88 -1.39 -7.82 -4.76
C VAL A 88 -1.29 -6.44 -5.36
N GLN A 89 -1.01 -6.36 -6.66
CA GLN A 89 -1.19 -5.14 -7.42
C GLN A 89 -2.57 -5.15 -8.08
N MET A 90 -3.29 -4.05 -7.92
CA MET A 90 -4.59 -3.82 -8.51
C MET A 90 -4.52 -2.82 -9.65
N PHE A 91 -5.05 -3.21 -10.81
CA PHE A 91 -5.16 -2.34 -11.97
C PHE A 91 -6.49 -2.56 -12.67
N CYS A 92 -7.31 -1.51 -12.84
CA CYS A 92 -8.64 -1.60 -13.47
C CYS A 92 -9.55 -2.71 -12.91
N GLY A 93 -9.49 -3.00 -11.61
CA GLY A 93 -10.25 -4.09 -11.00
C GLY A 93 -9.69 -5.49 -11.21
N LEU A 94 -8.52 -5.62 -11.85
CA LEU A 94 -7.80 -6.87 -12.06
C LEU A 94 -6.67 -7.06 -11.04
N PRO A 95 -6.69 -8.14 -10.22
CA PRO A 95 -5.63 -8.44 -9.28
C PRO A 95 -4.46 -9.18 -9.97
N THR A 96 -3.25 -8.71 -9.72
CA THR A 96 -2.00 -9.39 -10.08
C THR A 96 -1.23 -9.70 -8.81
N ILE A 97 -0.93 -10.98 -8.57
CA ILE A 97 -0.14 -11.39 -7.41
C ILE A 97 1.35 -11.19 -7.72
N LEU A 98 2.00 -10.34 -6.94
CA LEU A 98 3.43 -10.03 -7.08
C LEU A 98 4.30 -10.87 -6.13
N LYS A 99 3.76 -11.25 -4.95
CA LYS A 99 4.45 -12.04 -3.93
C LYS A 99 3.43 -12.93 -3.21
N GLY A 100 3.85 -14.15 -2.85
CA GLY A 100 3.08 -15.09 -2.04
C GLY A 100 1.84 -15.64 -2.72
N GLU A 101 0.90 -16.13 -1.92
CA GLU A 101 -0.40 -16.67 -2.37
C GLU A 101 -1.55 -15.94 -1.66
N LEU A 102 -2.68 -15.79 -2.34
CA LEU A 102 -3.88 -15.27 -1.68
C LEU A 102 -4.33 -16.25 -0.59
N PRO A 103 -4.68 -15.75 0.62
CA PRO A 103 -5.28 -16.60 1.63
C PRO A 103 -6.55 -17.23 1.07
N LYS A 104 -6.74 -18.52 1.35
CA LYS A 104 -7.95 -19.24 0.94
C LYS A 104 -9.13 -18.68 1.74
N CYS A 105 -10.16 -18.24 1.01
CA CYS A 105 -11.44 -17.84 1.59
C CYS A 105 -12.16 -19.03 2.23
#